data_AF-A0A662K8I3-F1
#
_entry.id   AF-A0A662K8I3-F1
#
_cell.length_a   1.000
_cell.length_b   1.000
_cell.length_c   1.000
_cell.angle_alpha   90.00
_cell.angle_beta   90.00
_cell.angle_gamma   90.00
#
_symmetry.space_group_name_H-M   'P 1'
#
loop_
_entity.id
_entity.type
_entity.pdbx_description
1 polymer ?
#
loop_
_entity_poly.entity_id
_entity_poly.type
_entity_poly.pdbx_seq_one_letter_code
_entity_poly.pdbx_strand_id
1 'polypeptide(L)' 'MEEVLYNIEIHKDGNTYLGRIYSDIDGMKEFRSHRIENLLRDITLDIQLALEEFSNRSAEFAEAEGMGEEFE' A
#
# COMPACT_ATOMS: atom_id res chain seq x y z
N MET A 1 -16.06 5.51 1.93
CA MET A 1 -14.67 5.36 1.47
C MET A 1 -14.66 4.24 0.45
N GLU A 2 -14.11 4.46 -0.73
CA GLU A 2 -13.79 3.34 -1.64
C GLU A 2 -12.65 2.54 -1.01
N GLU A 3 -12.78 1.21 -1.00
CA GLU A 3 -11.71 0.33 -0.52
C GLU A 3 -10.57 0.33 -1.54
N VAL A 4 -9.33 0.45 -1.07
CA VAL A 4 -8.15 0.38 -1.94
C VAL A 4 -7.96 -1.08 -2.36
N LEU A 5 -8.25 -1.37 -3.63
CA LEU A 5 -8.06 -2.70 -4.20
C LEU A 5 -6.64 -2.85 -4.73
N TYR A 6 -5.99 -3.92 -4.32
CA TYR A 6 -4.65 -4.28 -4.80
C TYR A 6 -4.74 -5.48 -5.74
N ASN A 7 -4.15 -5.36 -6.93
CA ASN A 7 -3.88 -6.50 -7.79
C ASN A 7 -2.44 -6.97 -7.54
N ILE A 8 -2.26 -8.25 -7.22
CA ILE A 8 -0.94 -8.81 -6.92
C ILE A 8 -0.67 -9.95 -7.91
N GLU A 9 0.40 -9.81 -8.69
CA GLU A 9 0.90 -10.84 -9.60
C GLU A 9 2.20 -11.42 -9.04
N ILE A 10 2.31 -12.75 -8.99
CA ILE A 10 3.54 -13.43 -8.59
C ILE A 10 3.95 -14.40 -9.68
N HIS A 11 5.14 -14.19 -10.23
CA HIS A 11 5.75 -15.03 -11.25
C HIS A 11 7.02 -15.67 -10.72
N LYS A 12 7.23 -16.95 -11.03
CA LYS A 12 8.53 -17.61 -10.83
C LYS A 12 9.30 -17.58 -12.14
N ASP A 13 10.49 -17.01 -12.11
CA ASP A 13 11.42 -16.96 -13.24
C ASP A 13 12.76 -17.61 -12.83
N GLY A 14 12.99 -18.83 -13.31
CA GLY A 14 14.14 -19.64 -12.92
C GLY A 14 14.23 -19.86 -11.40
N ASN A 15 15.27 -19.28 -10.78
CA ASN A 15 15.56 -19.39 -9.35
C ASN A 15 15.14 -18.16 -8.54
N THR A 16 14.30 -17.31 -9.14
CA THR A 16 13.86 -16.04 -8.57
C THR A 16 12.34 -15.92 -8.69
N TYR A 17 11.72 -15.23 -7.74
CA TYR A 17 10.32 -14.85 -7.73
C TYR A 17 10.23 -13.36 -7.98
N LEU A 18 9.31 -12.98 -8.87
CA LEU A 18 8.95 -11.62 -9.22
C LEU A 18 7.54 -11.35 -8.73
N GLY A 19 7.37 -10.37 -7.86
CA GLY A 19 6.07 -9.90 -7.39
C GLY A 19 5.77 -8.53 -7.99
N ARG A 20 4.54 -8.30 -8.44
CA ARG A 20 4.07 -6.99 -8.88
C ARG A 20 2.79 -6.65 -8.14
N ILE A 21 2.75 -5.47 -7.54
CA ILE A 21 1.56 -4.92 -6.89
C ILE A 21 1.10 -3.75 -7.74
N TYR A 22 -0.18 -3.72 -8.07
CA TYR A 22 -0.83 -2.61 -8.74
C TYR A 22 -1.92 -2.04 -7.83
N SER A 23 -1.91 -0.73 -7.62
CA SER A 23 -2.94 -0.01 -6.90
C SER A 23 -3.25 1.31 -7.62
N ASP A 24 -4.48 1.79 -7.47
CA ASP A 24 -4.89 3.08 -8.04
C ASP A 24 -4.18 4.28 -7.39
N ILE A 25 -3.59 4.08 -6.21
CA ILE A 25 -2.96 5.14 -5.40
C ILE A 25 -1.46 5.25 -5.68
N ASP A 26 -0.75 4.12 -5.68
CA ASP A 26 0.73 4.08 -5.72
C ASP A 26 1.26 3.60 -7.08
N GLY A 27 0.36 3.27 -8.01
CA GLY A 27 0.71 2.75 -9.33
C GLY A 27 1.18 1.30 -9.26
N MET A 28 2.36 1.02 -9.81
CA MET A 28 2.92 -0.33 -9.88
C MET A 28 4.24 -0.41 -9.12
N LYS A 29 4.35 -1.39 -8.21
CA LYS A 29 5.56 -1.75 -7.48
C LYS A 29 6.04 -3.14 -7.84
N GLU A 30 7.34 -3.31 -8.01
CA GLU A 30 7.97 -4.59 -8.32
C GLU A 30 8.88 -5.06 -7.17
N PHE A 31 8.76 -6.34 -6.83
CA PHE A 31 9.52 -7.02 -5.78
C PHE A 31 10.23 -8.22 -6.39
N ARG A 32 11.43 -8.53 -5.89
CA ARG A 32 12.21 -9.66 -6.39
C ARG A 32 12.90 -10.39 -5.25
N SER A 33 12.78 -11.71 -5.21
CA SER A 33 13.46 -12.52 -4.20
C SER A 33 13.76 -13.94 -4.66
N HIS A 34 14.80 -14.56 -4.13
CA HIS A 34 15.12 -15.96 -4.38
C HIS A 34 14.24 -16.93 -3.57
N ARG A 35 13.57 -16.42 -2.53
CA ARG A 35 12.67 -17.19 -1.67
C ARG A 35 11.29 -16.55 -1.68
N ILE A 36 10.27 -17.37 -1.94
CA ILE A 36 8.88 -16.90 -1.99
C ILE A 36 8.44 -16.26 -0.66
N GLU A 37 8.91 -16.79 0.46
CA GLU A 37 8.56 -16.28 1.79
C GLU A 37 9.05 -14.85 2.03
N ASN A 38 10.25 -14.54 1.52
CA ASN A 38 10.79 -13.18 1.58
C ASN A 38 9.99 -12.25 0.69
N LEU A 39 9.66 -12.69 -0.55
CA LEU A 39 8.85 -11.90 -1.47
C LEU A 39 7.49 -11.53 -0.85
N LEU A 40 6.80 -12.53 -0.29
CA LEU A 40 5.49 -12.33 0.36
C LEU A 40 5.59 -11.42 1.59
N ARG A 41 6.66 -11.55 2.37
CA ARG A 41 6.91 -10.66 3.52
C ARG A 41 7.07 -9.21 3.06
N ASP A 42 7.89 -8.98 2.05
CA ASP A 42 8.16 -7.63 1.52
C ASP A 42 6.87 -7.01 0.98
N ILE A 43 6.07 -7.76 0.21
CA ILE A 43 4.76 -7.33 -0.30
C ILE A 43 3.80 -6.97 0.85
N THR A 44 3.70 -7.83 1.87
CA THR A 44 2.76 -7.62 2.98
C THR A 44 3.16 -6.42 3.84
N LEU A 45 4.48 -6.18 4.02
CA LEU A 45 4.97 -5.01 4.74
C LEU A 45 4.67 -3.72 3.98
N ASP A 46 4.88 -3.70 2.66
CA ASP A 46 4.61 -2.54 1.83
C ASP A 46 3.12 -2.14 1.86
N ILE A 47 2.21 -3.13 1.74
CA ILE A 47 0.77 -2.88 1.83
C ILE A 47 0.38 -2.34 3.22
N GLN A 48 0.94 -2.89 4.30
CA GLN A 48 0.67 -2.40 5.66
C GLN A 48 1.09 -0.95 5.83
N LEU A 49 2.31 -0.61 5.40
CA LEU A 49 2.82 0.76 5.48
C LEU A 49 1.94 1.74 4.68
N ALA A 50 1.55 1.37 3.46
CA ALA A 50 0.69 2.20 2.63
C ALA A 50 -0.70 2.42 3.28
N LEU A 51 -1.26 1.41 3.94
CA LEU A 51 -2.52 1.53 4.67
C LEU A 51 -2.40 2.42 5.91
N GLU A 52 -1.29 2.29 6.67
CA GLU A 52 -1.01 3.15 7.83
C GLU A 52 -0.84 4.62 7.41
N GLU A 53 -0.10 4.89 6.33
CA GLU A 53 0.05 6.23 5.77
C GLU A 53 -1.28 6.82 5.30
N PHE A 54 -2.10 6.02 4.61
CA PHE A 54 -3.44 6.46 4.18
C PHE A 54 -4.34 6.79 5.37
N SER A 55 -4.32 5.97 6.42
CA SER A 55 -5.09 6.17 7.63
C SER A 55 -4.66 7.45 8.37
N ASN A 56 -3.35 7.69 8.51
CA ASN A 56 -2.83 8.89 9.15
C ASN A 56 -3.22 10.15 8.36
N ARG A 57 -3.04 10.15 7.04
CA ARG A 57 -3.45 11.29 6.21
C ARG A 57 -4.95 11.56 6.31
N SER A 58 -5.77 10.51 6.32
CA SER A 58 -7.22 10.64 6.46
C SER A 58 -7.62 11.28 7.80
N ALA A 59 -6.92 10.93 8.88
CA ALA A 59 -7.10 11.57 10.18
C ALA A 59 -6.69 13.05 10.16
N GLU A 60 -5.53 13.38 9.57
CA GLU A 60 -5.06 14.77 9.44
C GLU A 60 -6.04 15.64 8.62
N PHE A 61 -6.63 15.10 7.54
CA PHE A 61 -7.65 15.80 6.76
C PHE A 61 -8.94 16.03 7.56
N ALA A 62 -9.38 15.05 8.35
CA ALA A 62 -10.57 15.18 9.20
C ALA A 62 -10.36 16.19 10.34
N GLU A 63 -9.15 16.25 10.92
CA GLU A 63 -8.80 17.23 11.95
C GLU A 63 -8.70 18.66 11.39
N ALA A 64 -8.23 18.83 10.15
CA ALA A 64 -8.15 20.14 9.48
C ALA A 64 -9.52 20.75 9.15
N GLU A 65 -10.53 19.94 8.80
CA GLU A 65 -11.90 20.43 8.56
C GLU A 65 -12.64 20.81 9.86
N GLY A 66 -12.26 20.23 11.01
CA GLY A 66 -12.86 20.52 12.32
C GLY A 66 -12.44 21.85 12.96
N MET A 67 -11.43 22.54 12.42
CA MET A 67 -10.96 23.85 12.93
C MET A 67 -11.60 25.06 12.22
N GLY A 68 -12.56 24.84 11.29
CA GLY A 68 -13.22 25.91 10.54
C GLY A 68 -14.45 26.54 11.23
N GLU A 69 -14.97 25.96 12.32
CA GLU A 69 -16.22 26.37 12.96
C GLU A 69 -16.05 26.83 14.42
N GLU A 70 -15.11 27.72 14.72
CA GLU A 70 -15.10 28.42 16.02
C GLU A 70 -14.77 29.91 15.88
N PHE A 71 -15.49 30.67 15.04
CA PHE A 71 -15.60 32.12 15.20
C PHE A 71 -16.92 32.66 14.63
N GLU A 72 -17.98 32.68 15.45
CA GLU A 72 -19.03 33.73 15.44
C GLU A 72 -19.37 34.16 16.87
#